data_AF-A0A919ZLW2-F1
#
_entry.id   AF-A0A919ZLW2-F1
#
_cell.length_a   1.000
_cell.length_b   1.000
_cell.length_c   1.000
_cell.angle_alpha   90.00
_cell.angle_beta   90.00
_cell.angle_gamma   90.00
#
_symmetry.space_group_name_H-M   'P 1'
#
loop_
_entity.id
_entity.type
_entity.pdbx_description
1 polymer ?
#
loop_
_entity_poly.entity_id
_entity_poly.type
_entity_poly.pdbx_seq_one_letter_code
_entity_poly.pdbx_strand_id
1 'polypeptide(L)'
;MKYFTKELYEESQIRGFLIFHETEKDWEDDIAWYESEGLNFKEICKNNLEDQRADLLKYLPASFHPYIQDGTLKSEFPSEKLRKMADKWLLEYHERVEAKGIAYRNYYNSIKKSLPENVIHLYEKTLHDAQVTSIEQPLKDTIIMTLDCRGSYHYLTDIRLVFTGVQNIQPTNLSVGSGWLYDEVYLTETGFELHVLLDGPLMELTISAENVNIEVIS
;
A
#
# COMPACT_ATOMS: atom_id res chain seq x y z
N MET A 1 -0.28 -17.49 0.66
CA MET A 1 -0.52 -16.45 1.69
C MET A 1 -0.33 -15.12 0.98
N LYS A 2 -1.37 -14.30 0.84
CA LYS A 2 -1.24 -12.93 0.32
C LYS A 2 -0.67 -12.02 1.42
N TYR A 3 0.41 -11.30 1.14
CA TYR A 3 1.05 -10.39 2.07
C TYR A 3 0.53 -8.94 1.89
N PHE A 4 0.46 -8.42 0.67
CA PHE A 4 -0.05 -7.09 0.34
C PHE A 4 -1.50 -7.16 -0.14
N THR A 5 -2.43 -7.14 0.82
CA THR A 5 -3.86 -7.02 0.53
C THR A 5 -4.34 -5.59 0.65
N LYS A 6 -5.45 -5.28 -0.03
CA LYS A 6 -6.17 -4.01 0.13
C LYS A 6 -6.50 -3.73 1.60
N GLU A 7 -6.99 -4.74 2.30
CA GLU A 7 -7.35 -4.61 3.72
C GLU A 7 -6.14 -4.25 4.60
N LEU A 8 -4.97 -4.85 4.34
CA LEU A 8 -3.76 -4.54 5.09
C LEU A 8 -3.26 -3.12 4.78
N TYR A 9 -3.37 -2.70 3.52
CA TYR A 9 -3.01 -1.35 3.13
C TYR A 9 -3.92 -0.31 3.82
N GLU A 10 -5.23 -0.52 3.79
CA GLU A 10 -6.21 0.32 4.50
C GLU A 10 -5.93 0.37 6.02
N GLU A 11 -5.64 -0.78 6.65
CA GLU A 11 -5.24 -0.82 8.07
C GLU A 11 -3.93 -0.04 8.32
N SER A 12 -2.98 -0.07 7.39
CA SER A 12 -1.71 0.65 7.52
C SER A 12 -1.89 2.18 7.49
N GLN A 13 -2.92 2.69 6.80
CA GLN A 13 -3.18 4.13 6.69
C GLN A 13 -3.57 4.75 8.02
N ILE A 14 -4.26 4.00 8.89
CA ILE A 14 -4.69 4.52 10.20
C ILE A 14 -3.57 4.52 11.25
N ARG A 15 -2.45 3.85 10.99
CA ARG A 15 -1.31 3.76 11.94
C ARG A 15 -0.79 5.14 12.32
N GLY A 16 -0.76 6.08 11.38
CA GLY A 16 -0.29 7.45 11.61
C GLY A 16 -1.11 8.20 12.68
N PHE A 17 -2.39 7.87 12.85
CA PHE A 17 -3.25 8.49 13.86
C PHE A 17 -2.83 8.16 15.29
N LEU A 18 -2.19 7.00 15.47
CA LEU A 18 -1.77 6.50 16.78
C LEU A 18 -0.35 6.94 17.17
N ILE A 19 0.35 7.67 16.30
CA ILE A 19 1.65 8.26 16.63
C ILE A 19 1.37 9.61 17.31
N PHE A 20 1.55 9.66 18.62
CA PHE A 20 1.36 10.88 19.40
C PHE A 20 2.69 11.60 19.67
N HIS A 21 2.62 12.90 19.91
CA HIS A 21 3.71 13.70 20.47
C HIS A 21 4.31 13.01 21.69
N GLU A 22 5.63 13.06 21.85
CA GLU A 22 6.31 12.40 22.96
C GLU A 22 6.03 13.12 24.28
N THR A 23 6.08 14.46 24.25
CA THR A 23 5.87 15.32 25.42
C THR A 23 4.75 16.34 25.20
N GLU A 24 4.20 16.85 26.31
CA GLU A 24 3.22 17.93 26.28
C GLU A 24 3.81 19.20 25.67
N LYS A 25 5.11 19.43 25.86
CA LYS A 25 5.82 20.52 25.22
C LYS A 25 5.83 20.39 23.69
N ASP A 26 6.10 19.21 23.14
CA ASP A 26 6.10 19.02 21.68
C ASP A 26 4.72 19.32 21.09
N TRP A 27 3.66 18.96 21.83
CA TRP A 27 2.28 19.25 21.46
C TRP A 27 1.97 20.76 21.51
N GLU A 28 2.44 21.46 22.55
CA GLU A 28 2.31 22.92 22.67
C GLU A 28 3.12 23.67 21.61
N ASP A 29 4.33 23.21 21.30
CA ASP A 29 5.20 23.79 20.27
C ASP A 29 4.55 23.68 18.88
N ASP A 30 3.94 22.54 18.55
CA ASP A 30 3.17 22.37 17.31
C ASP A 30 1.95 23.31 17.28
N ILE A 31 1.16 23.37 18.36
CA ILE A 31 0.03 24.32 18.43
C ILE A 31 0.50 25.75 18.13
N ALA A 32 1.56 26.20 18.82
CA ALA A 32 2.10 27.54 18.65
C ALA A 32 2.58 27.80 17.21
N TRP A 33 3.21 26.81 16.58
CA TRP A 33 3.66 26.92 15.19
C TRP A 33 2.47 27.09 14.22
N TYR A 34 1.46 26.23 14.30
CA TYR A 34 0.27 26.34 13.44
C TYR A 34 -0.48 27.66 13.68
N GLU A 35 -0.64 28.08 14.93
CA GLU A 35 -1.26 29.36 15.26
C GLU A 35 -0.48 30.56 14.67
N SER A 36 0.86 30.48 14.65
CA SER A 36 1.71 31.51 14.02
C SER A 36 1.53 31.61 12.50
N GLU A 37 1.14 30.51 11.85
CA GLU A 37 0.79 30.43 10.43
C GLU A 37 -0.69 30.78 10.17
N GLY A 38 -1.46 31.17 11.20
CA GLY A 38 -2.88 31.49 11.09
C GLY A 38 -3.79 30.27 10.95
N LEU A 39 -3.31 29.09 11.35
CA LEU A 39 -4.02 27.82 11.28
C LEU A 39 -4.50 27.39 12.67
N ASN A 40 -5.67 26.75 12.73
CA ASN A 40 -6.20 26.17 13.95
C ASN A 40 -5.83 24.68 14.03
N PHE A 41 -4.75 24.38 14.74
CA PHE A 41 -4.23 23.01 14.85
C PHE A 41 -5.29 22.00 15.35
N LYS A 42 -6.04 22.35 16.39
CA LYS A 42 -7.06 21.46 16.96
C LYS A 42 -8.21 21.18 15.98
N GLU A 43 -8.60 22.18 15.20
CA GLU A 43 -9.61 22.02 14.15
C GLU A 43 -9.09 21.15 13.00
N ILE A 44 -7.83 21.31 12.59
CA ILE A 44 -7.17 20.41 11.63
C ILE A 44 -7.19 18.96 12.14
N CYS A 45 -6.80 18.73 13.40
CA CYS A 45 -6.84 17.40 14.00
C CYS A 45 -8.26 16.79 14.03
N LYS A 46 -9.28 17.61 14.31
CA LYS A 46 -10.68 17.16 14.29
C LYS A 46 -11.14 16.82 12.87
N ASN A 47 -10.85 17.66 11.88
CA ASN A 47 -11.21 17.40 10.48
C ASN A 47 -10.55 16.12 9.98
N ASN A 48 -9.25 15.94 10.25
CA ASN A 48 -8.52 14.71 9.91
C ASN A 48 -9.17 13.47 10.57
N LEU A 49 -9.61 13.59 11.82
CA LEU A 49 -10.31 12.52 12.53
C LEU A 49 -11.67 12.20 11.92
N GLU A 50 -12.44 13.21 11.49
CA GLU A 50 -13.70 13.00 10.77
C GLU A 50 -13.47 12.30 9.43
N ASP A 51 -12.47 12.74 8.67
CA ASP A 51 -12.14 12.17 7.35
C ASP A 51 -11.77 10.69 7.44
N GLN A 52 -11.10 10.27 8.52
CA GLN A 52 -10.73 8.87 8.76
C GLN A 52 -11.66 8.11 9.71
N ARG A 53 -12.76 8.73 10.16
CA ARG A 53 -13.63 8.16 11.21
C ARG A 53 -14.10 6.74 10.88
N ALA A 54 -14.50 6.51 9.63
CA ALA A 54 -15.01 5.22 9.19
C ALA A 54 -13.94 4.12 9.30
N ASP A 55 -12.72 4.39 8.83
CA ASP A 55 -11.61 3.44 8.86
C ASP A 55 -11.10 3.22 10.28
N LEU A 56 -11.01 4.29 11.09
CA LEU A 56 -10.64 4.17 12.50
C LEU A 56 -11.62 3.29 13.27
N LEU A 57 -12.93 3.45 13.06
CA LEU A 57 -13.94 2.58 13.71
C LEU A 57 -13.90 1.13 13.19
N LYS A 58 -13.52 0.93 11.92
CA LYS A 58 -13.39 -0.39 11.28
C LYS A 58 -12.19 -1.16 11.82
N TYR A 59 -11.03 -0.52 11.93
CA TYR A 59 -9.76 -1.19 12.22
C TYR A 59 -9.31 -1.11 13.68
N LEU A 60 -9.70 -0.07 14.42
CA LEU A 60 -9.33 0.03 15.83
C LEU A 60 -10.28 -0.76 16.73
N PRO A 61 -9.75 -1.43 17.77
CA PRO A 61 -10.58 -2.09 18.78
C PRO A 61 -11.61 -1.16 19.42
N ALA A 62 -12.72 -1.74 19.88
CA ALA A 62 -13.82 -1.00 20.50
C ALA A 62 -13.40 -0.12 21.71
N SER A 63 -12.26 -0.41 22.34
CA SER A 63 -11.69 0.43 23.39
C SER A 63 -11.31 1.84 22.92
N PHE A 64 -11.00 2.03 21.62
CA PHE A 64 -10.70 3.33 21.02
C PHE A 64 -11.95 4.12 20.63
N HIS A 65 -13.10 3.45 20.47
CA HIS A 65 -14.31 4.07 19.92
C HIS A 65 -14.80 5.31 20.69
N PRO A 66 -14.74 5.37 22.03
CA PRO A 66 -15.08 6.60 22.75
C PRO A 66 -14.25 7.81 22.31
N TYR A 67 -12.93 7.65 22.18
CA TYR A 67 -12.01 8.73 21.75
C TYR A 67 -12.21 9.16 20.30
N ILE A 68 -12.69 8.24 19.45
CA ILE A 68 -13.05 8.56 18.05
C ILE A 68 -14.38 9.31 18.03
N GLN A 69 -15.34 8.92 18.85
CA GLN A 69 -16.68 9.49 18.89
C GLN A 69 -16.69 10.91 19.49
N ASP A 70 -15.94 11.13 20.57
CA ASP A 70 -15.86 12.43 21.24
C ASP A 70 -14.81 13.39 20.65
N GLY A 71 -14.01 12.92 19.69
CA GLY A 71 -13.03 13.72 18.98
C GLY A 71 -11.63 13.75 19.63
N THR A 72 -11.48 13.17 20.81
CA THR A 72 -10.27 13.33 21.65
C THR A 72 -9.09 12.49 21.21
N LEU A 73 -9.26 11.54 20.26
CA LEU A 73 -8.17 10.67 19.80
C LEU A 73 -6.95 11.46 19.31
N LYS A 74 -7.16 12.63 18.69
CA LYS A 74 -6.07 13.41 18.08
C LYS A 74 -6.12 14.92 18.36
N SER A 75 -7.20 15.44 18.95
CA SER A 75 -7.35 16.89 19.17
C SER A 75 -6.76 17.39 20.49
N GLU A 76 -6.19 16.52 21.30
CA GLU A 76 -5.64 16.81 22.63
C GLU A 76 -4.37 15.99 22.88
N PHE A 77 -3.54 16.42 23.82
CA PHE A 77 -2.42 15.61 24.29
C PHE A 77 -2.96 14.32 24.93
N PRO A 78 -2.46 13.13 24.54
CA PRO A 78 -3.10 11.87 24.91
C PRO A 78 -2.93 11.60 26.40
N SER A 79 -4.01 11.11 27.03
CA SER A 79 -3.92 10.53 28.36
C SER A 79 -2.96 9.33 28.39
N GLU A 80 -2.38 9.02 29.55
CA GLU A 80 -1.51 7.85 29.73
C GLU A 80 -2.21 6.54 29.29
N LYS A 81 -3.52 6.44 29.56
CA LYS A 81 -4.34 5.30 29.13
C LYS A 81 -4.40 5.18 27.61
N LEU A 82 -4.73 6.28 26.92
CA LEU A 82 -4.82 6.29 25.46
C LEU A 82 -3.45 5.99 24.81
N ARG A 83 -2.37 6.56 25.36
CA ARG A 83 -1.00 6.29 24.92
C ARG A 83 -0.66 4.80 25.03
N LYS A 84 -0.86 4.19 26.20
CA LYS A 84 -0.61 2.75 26.39
C LYS A 84 -1.44 1.87 25.45
N MET A 85 -2.68 2.27 25.17
CA MET A 85 -3.52 1.55 24.20
C MET A 85 -2.96 1.65 22.79
N ALA A 86 -2.56 2.85 22.35
CA ALA A 86 -1.95 3.08 21.05
C ALA A 86 -0.62 2.33 20.90
N ASP A 87 0.28 2.43 21.88
CA ASP A 87 1.58 1.75 21.88
C ASP A 87 1.41 0.23 21.75
N LYS A 88 0.46 -0.33 22.51
CA LYS A 88 0.16 -1.77 22.44
C LYS A 88 -0.36 -2.17 21.06
N TRP A 89 -1.33 -1.43 20.52
CA TRP A 89 -1.88 -1.73 19.19
C TRP A 89 -0.80 -1.61 18.11
N LEU A 90 0.03 -0.57 18.17
CA LEU A 90 1.15 -0.36 17.27
C LEU A 90 2.13 -1.53 17.34
N LEU A 91 2.54 -1.96 18.53
CA LEU A 91 3.43 -3.10 18.69
C LEU A 91 2.85 -4.38 18.05
N GLU A 92 1.60 -4.73 18.40
CA GLU A 92 0.92 -5.92 17.87
C GLU A 92 0.73 -5.85 16.35
N TYR A 93 0.46 -4.67 15.80
CA TYR A 93 0.39 -4.42 14.37
C TYR A 93 1.75 -4.66 13.71
N HIS A 94 2.83 -4.06 14.21
CA HIS A 94 4.17 -4.22 13.63
C HIS A 94 4.61 -5.67 13.64
N GLU A 95 4.46 -6.38 14.77
CA GLU A 95 4.83 -7.81 14.88
C GLU A 95 4.07 -8.66 13.86
N ARG A 96 2.76 -8.41 13.68
CA ARG A 96 1.92 -9.12 12.71
C ARG A 96 2.36 -8.85 11.27
N VAL A 97 2.61 -7.60 10.91
CA VAL A 97 3.00 -7.22 9.53
C VAL A 97 4.40 -7.70 9.21
N GLU A 98 5.35 -7.54 10.14
CA GLU A 98 6.71 -8.03 9.98
C GLU A 98 6.74 -9.55 9.79
N ALA A 99 5.99 -10.30 10.60
CA ALA A 99 5.88 -11.75 10.46
C ALA A 99 5.36 -12.16 9.06
N LYS A 100 4.35 -11.47 8.54
CA LYS A 100 3.85 -11.72 7.17
C LYS A 100 4.89 -11.39 6.11
N GLY A 101 5.63 -10.29 6.27
CA GLY A 101 6.66 -9.88 5.32
C GLY A 101 7.86 -10.84 5.30
N ILE A 102 8.29 -11.31 6.47
CA ILE A 102 9.30 -12.36 6.58
C ILE A 102 8.81 -13.64 5.91
N ALA A 103 7.57 -14.05 6.17
CA ALA A 103 7.00 -15.27 5.59
C ALA A 103 6.92 -15.18 4.05
N TYR A 104 6.46 -14.05 3.50
CA TYR A 104 6.41 -13.86 2.04
C TYR A 104 7.80 -13.79 1.42
N ARG A 105 8.74 -13.06 2.02
CA ARG A 105 10.14 -13.03 1.56
C ARG A 105 10.78 -14.41 1.54
N ASN A 106 10.54 -15.22 2.56
CA ASN A 106 11.03 -16.60 2.60
C ASN A 106 10.41 -17.45 1.49
N TYR A 107 9.10 -17.29 1.26
CA TYR A 107 8.42 -17.94 0.14
C TYR A 107 9.01 -17.53 -1.21
N TYR A 108 9.12 -16.23 -1.50
CA TYR A 108 9.69 -15.73 -2.76
C TYR A 108 11.11 -16.29 -2.98
N ASN A 109 11.96 -16.24 -1.96
CA ASN A 109 13.31 -16.81 -2.04
C ASN A 109 13.33 -18.31 -2.36
N SER A 110 12.33 -19.07 -1.90
CA SER A 110 12.21 -20.50 -2.16
C SER A 110 11.81 -20.81 -3.62
N ILE A 111 11.02 -19.93 -4.25
CA ILE A 111 10.54 -20.11 -5.64
C ILE A 111 11.40 -19.38 -6.67
N LYS A 112 12.25 -18.41 -6.26
CA LYS A 112 12.98 -17.50 -7.16
C LYS A 112 13.70 -18.22 -8.31
N LYS A 113 14.38 -19.34 -8.03
CA LYS A 113 15.14 -20.10 -9.05
C LYS A 113 14.28 -20.82 -10.08
N SER A 114 12.98 -20.96 -9.81
CA SER A 114 12.00 -21.60 -10.69
C SER A 114 11.20 -20.59 -11.51
N LEU A 115 11.33 -19.29 -11.23
CA LEU A 115 10.67 -18.24 -11.98
C LEU A 115 11.44 -17.91 -13.27
N PRO A 116 10.75 -17.51 -14.36
CA PRO A 116 11.41 -16.91 -15.52
C PRO A 116 12.24 -15.68 -15.13
N GLU A 117 13.37 -15.46 -15.81
CA GLU A 117 14.31 -14.37 -15.48
C GLU A 117 13.65 -12.98 -15.49
N ASN A 118 12.78 -12.71 -16.47
CA ASN A 118 12.09 -11.43 -16.56
C ASN A 118 11.05 -11.23 -15.45
N VAL A 119 10.48 -12.32 -14.90
CA VAL A 119 9.57 -12.23 -13.76
C VAL A 119 10.35 -11.85 -12.50
N ILE A 120 11.53 -12.44 -12.31
CA ILE A 120 12.46 -12.03 -11.23
C ILE A 120 12.82 -10.56 -11.39
N HIS A 121 13.10 -10.12 -12.63
CA HIS A 121 13.45 -8.74 -12.92
C HIS A 121 12.32 -7.77 -12.60
N LEU A 122 11.09 -8.11 -12.99
CA LEU A 122 9.89 -7.31 -12.72
C LEU A 122 9.70 -7.09 -11.22
N TYR A 123 9.80 -8.16 -10.43
CA TYR A 123 9.59 -8.08 -8.98
C TYR A 123 10.75 -7.37 -8.25
N GLU A 124 12.00 -7.65 -8.61
CA GLU A 124 13.17 -7.08 -7.92
C GLU A 124 13.47 -5.65 -8.34
N LYS A 125 13.06 -5.24 -9.54
CA LYS A 125 13.00 -3.84 -9.94
C LYS A 125 11.59 -3.33 -9.78
N THR A 126 11.20 -3.13 -8.52
CA THR A 126 9.87 -2.69 -8.12
C THR A 126 9.35 -1.55 -9.01
N LEU A 127 8.07 -1.62 -9.31
CA LEU A 127 7.32 -0.58 -10.02
C LEU A 127 6.59 0.37 -9.06
N HIS A 128 6.91 0.37 -7.75
CA HIS A 128 6.34 1.32 -6.79
C HIS A 128 6.40 2.75 -7.34
N ASP A 129 5.27 3.46 -7.25
CA ASP A 129 5.01 4.81 -7.80
C ASP A 129 4.96 4.92 -9.34
N ALA A 130 5.03 3.81 -10.08
CA ALA A 130 4.73 3.83 -11.51
C ALA A 130 3.23 4.02 -11.76
N GLN A 131 2.88 4.71 -12.84
CA GLN A 131 1.49 4.93 -13.23
C GLN A 131 1.14 4.14 -14.48
N VAL A 132 0.03 3.41 -14.47
CA VAL A 132 -0.48 2.72 -15.66
C VAL A 132 -1.03 3.74 -16.66
N THR A 133 -0.45 3.79 -17.86
CA THR A 133 -0.83 4.76 -18.90
C THR A 133 -1.61 4.14 -20.06
N SER A 134 -1.41 2.85 -20.35
CA SER A 134 -2.23 2.10 -21.31
C SER A 134 -2.31 0.63 -20.97
N ILE A 135 -3.39 -0.01 -21.43
CA ILE A 135 -3.62 -1.46 -21.33
C ILE A 135 -4.20 -1.92 -22.66
N GLU A 136 -3.56 -2.90 -23.27
CA GLU A 136 -3.94 -3.44 -24.56
C GLU A 136 -3.97 -4.96 -24.50
N GLN A 137 -4.97 -5.57 -25.15
CA GLN A 137 -5.07 -7.01 -25.31
C GLN A 137 -5.09 -7.35 -26.80
N PRO A 138 -3.92 -7.34 -27.48
CA PRO A 138 -3.86 -7.54 -28.93
C PRO A 138 -4.24 -8.97 -29.34
N LEU A 139 -4.00 -9.94 -28.45
CA LEU A 139 -4.34 -11.36 -28.64
C LEU A 139 -5.02 -11.89 -27.38
N LYS A 140 -5.70 -13.03 -27.51
CA LYS A 140 -6.44 -13.65 -26.40
C LYS A 140 -5.55 -13.93 -25.18
N ASP A 141 -4.31 -14.33 -25.42
CA ASP A 141 -3.31 -14.78 -24.43
C ASP A 141 -2.16 -13.77 -24.23
N THR A 142 -2.33 -12.53 -24.70
CA THR A 142 -1.30 -11.49 -24.61
C THR A 142 -1.89 -10.22 -24.04
N ILE A 143 -1.28 -9.68 -23.00
CA ILE A 143 -1.64 -8.38 -22.40
C ILE A 143 -0.41 -7.50 -22.42
N ILE A 144 -0.60 -6.24 -22.82
CA ILE A 144 0.44 -5.22 -22.82
C ILE A 144 -0.01 -4.11 -21.88
N MET A 145 0.82 -3.79 -20.89
CA MET A 145 0.63 -2.62 -20.03
C MET A 145 1.78 -1.64 -20.26
N THR A 146 1.45 -0.38 -20.51
CA THR A 146 2.44 0.70 -20.53
C THR A 146 2.37 1.44 -19.21
N LEU A 147 3.55 1.75 -18.64
CA LEU A 147 3.66 2.47 -17.39
C LEU A 147 4.60 3.67 -17.54
N ASP A 148 4.23 4.79 -16.93
CA ASP A 148 5.14 5.89 -16.64
C ASP A 148 5.88 5.56 -15.33
N CYS A 149 7.19 5.33 -15.43
CA CYS A 149 8.03 5.02 -14.29
C CYS A 149 8.98 6.17 -13.91
N ARG A 150 8.74 7.41 -14.35
CA ARG A 150 9.55 8.59 -13.99
C ARG A 150 9.51 8.90 -12.50
N GLY A 151 8.41 8.56 -11.82
CA GLY A 151 8.28 8.63 -10.36
C GLY A 151 8.86 7.42 -9.60
N SER A 152 9.14 6.32 -10.30
CA SER A 152 9.63 5.08 -9.69
C SER A 152 11.12 5.13 -9.38
N TYR A 153 11.61 4.16 -8.60
CA TYR A 153 13.03 4.10 -8.23
C TYR A 153 13.97 3.57 -9.33
N HIS A 154 13.52 2.63 -10.17
CA HIS A 154 14.42 1.83 -11.00
C HIS A 154 14.49 2.25 -12.47
N TYR A 155 13.35 2.43 -13.13
CA TYR A 155 13.31 2.62 -14.58
C TYR A 155 13.48 4.09 -14.99
N LEU A 156 12.87 5.02 -14.24
CA LEU A 156 12.95 6.46 -14.47
C LEU A 156 12.53 6.92 -15.89
N THR A 157 11.79 6.08 -16.61
CA THR A 157 11.27 6.34 -17.96
C THR A 157 10.03 5.48 -18.20
N ASP A 158 9.38 5.62 -19.36
CA ASP A 158 8.25 4.78 -19.70
C ASP A 158 8.70 3.34 -20.01
N ILE A 159 7.92 2.35 -19.59
CA ILE A 159 8.16 0.94 -19.92
C ILE A 159 6.90 0.27 -20.46
N ARG A 160 7.09 -0.81 -21.19
CA ARG A 160 6.04 -1.75 -21.59
C ARG A 160 6.27 -3.12 -20.98
N LEU A 161 5.25 -3.60 -20.28
CA LEU A 161 5.17 -4.97 -19.80
C LEU A 161 4.33 -5.77 -20.79
N VAL A 162 4.94 -6.76 -21.43
CA VAL A 162 4.28 -7.65 -22.39
C VAL A 162 4.13 -9.03 -21.77
N PHE A 163 2.94 -9.33 -21.27
CA PHE A 163 2.59 -10.64 -20.70
C PHE A 163 2.15 -11.58 -21.82
N THR A 164 2.66 -12.82 -21.80
CA THR A 164 2.37 -13.85 -22.80
C THR A 164 1.91 -15.15 -22.13
N GLY A 165 1.08 -15.93 -22.83
CA GLY A 165 0.46 -17.12 -22.26
C GLY A 165 -0.49 -16.75 -21.12
N VAL A 166 -1.15 -15.60 -21.20
CA VAL A 166 -2.06 -15.10 -20.18
C VAL A 166 -3.27 -16.05 -20.06
N GLN A 167 -3.44 -16.63 -18.88
CA GLN A 167 -4.57 -17.50 -18.59
C GLN A 167 -5.71 -16.75 -17.89
N ASN A 168 -5.38 -15.72 -17.10
CA ASN A 168 -6.34 -14.96 -16.33
C ASN A 168 -5.85 -13.53 -16.04
N ILE A 169 -6.78 -12.58 -16.01
CA ILE A 169 -6.59 -11.23 -15.46
C ILE A 169 -7.83 -10.82 -14.68
N GLN A 170 -7.66 -10.39 -13.44
CA GLN A 170 -8.75 -9.94 -12.57
C GLN A 170 -8.30 -8.76 -11.70
N PRO A 171 -9.11 -7.70 -11.55
CA PRO A 171 -10.38 -7.50 -12.24
C PRO A 171 -10.14 -7.03 -13.69
N THR A 172 -11.13 -7.19 -14.58
CA THR A 172 -11.00 -6.81 -15.99
C THR A 172 -11.18 -5.32 -16.26
N ASN A 173 -11.65 -4.56 -15.27
CA ASN A 173 -11.93 -3.12 -15.37
C ASN A 173 -10.81 -2.26 -14.76
N LEU A 174 -9.56 -2.57 -15.10
CA LEU A 174 -8.42 -1.77 -14.63
C LEU A 174 -8.56 -0.31 -15.10
N SER A 175 -8.24 0.63 -14.22
CA SER A 175 -8.30 2.06 -14.54
C SER A 175 -6.95 2.54 -15.05
N VAL A 176 -6.94 3.18 -16.22
CA VAL A 176 -5.79 3.97 -16.65
C VAL A 176 -5.61 5.14 -15.69
N GLY A 177 -4.37 5.43 -15.33
CA GLY A 177 -4.01 6.40 -14.30
C GLY A 177 -3.79 5.78 -12.92
N SER A 178 -4.07 4.48 -12.74
CA SER A 178 -3.80 3.80 -11.46
C SER A 178 -2.30 3.73 -11.15
N GLY A 179 -1.96 4.01 -9.89
CA GLY A 179 -0.59 3.96 -9.38
C GLY A 179 -0.25 2.57 -8.84
N TRP A 180 0.98 2.13 -9.05
CA TRP A 180 1.47 0.84 -8.57
C TRP A 180 2.02 0.97 -7.15
N LEU A 181 1.43 0.28 -6.19
CA LEU A 181 1.84 0.34 -4.78
C LEU A 181 2.76 -0.82 -4.44
N TYR A 182 2.25 -2.05 -4.50
CA TYR A 182 2.99 -3.24 -4.11
C TYR A 182 2.69 -4.38 -5.05
N ASP A 183 3.63 -5.31 -5.17
CA ASP A 183 3.45 -6.50 -5.98
C ASP A 183 4.01 -7.76 -5.30
N GLU A 184 3.44 -8.88 -5.71
CA GLU A 184 3.80 -10.22 -5.27
C GLU A 184 3.82 -11.18 -6.46
N VAL A 185 4.71 -12.15 -6.41
CA VAL A 185 4.83 -13.19 -7.42
C VAL A 185 4.68 -14.57 -6.78
N TYR A 186 3.83 -15.39 -7.39
CA TYR A 186 3.62 -16.79 -7.02
C TYR A 186 3.93 -17.69 -8.21
N LEU A 187 4.59 -18.81 -7.95
CA LEU A 187 4.87 -19.82 -8.97
C LEU A 187 3.59 -20.64 -9.25
N THR A 188 3.30 -20.89 -10.53
CA THR A 188 2.24 -21.80 -10.96
C THR A 188 2.83 -23.00 -11.72
N GLU A 189 1.97 -23.94 -12.13
CA GLU A 189 2.41 -25.09 -12.94
C GLU A 189 2.97 -24.68 -14.31
N THR A 190 2.44 -23.61 -14.91
CA THR A 190 2.79 -23.18 -16.28
C THR A 190 3.56 -21.86 -16.33
N GLY A 191 3.70 -21.15 -15.21
CA GLY A 191 4.37 -19.86 -15.16
C GLY A 191 4.28 -19.21 -13.78
N PHE A 192 3.58 -18.08 -13.71
CA PHE A 192 3.46 -17.30 -12.48
C PHE A 192 2.10 -16.59 -12.37
N GLU A 193 1.76 -16.20 -11.14
CA GLU A 193 0.74 -15.19 -10.86
C GLU A 193 1.42 -13.94 -10.30
N LEU A 194 1.13 -12.79 -10.90
CA LEU A 194 1.47 -11.48 -10.37
C LEU A 194 0.25 -10.92 -9.67
N HIS A 195 0.38 -10.60 -8.39
CA HIS A 195 -0.62 -9.85 -7.65
C HIS A 195 -0.09 -8.44 -7.44
N VAL A 196 -0.91 -7.43 -7.74
CA VAL A 196 -0.52 -6.03 -7.67
C VAL A 196 -1.58 -5.29 -6.89
N LEU A 197 -1.16 -4.52 -5.89
CA LEU A 197 -2.00 -3.51 -5.27
C LEU A 197 -1.84 -2.20 -6.05
N LEU A 198 -2.94 -1.69 -6.58
CA LEU A 198 -3.00 -0.45 -7.32
C LEU A 198 -3.79 0.60 -6.53
N ASP A 199 -3.42 1.87 -6.67
CA ASP A 199 -4.17 3.04 -6.21
C ASP A 199 -4.86 3.78 -7.37
N GLY A 200 -5.91 4.56 -7.08
CA GLY A 200 -6.65 5.36 -8.04
C GLY A 200 -7.55 4.57 -8.99
N PRO A 201 -8.56 3.79 -8.51
CA PRO A 201 -8.95 3.51 -7.12
C PRO A 201 -8.22 2.30 -6.51
N LEU A 202 -8.21 2.18 -5.17
CA LEU A 202 -7.56 1.08 -4.46
C LEU A 202 -8.14 -0.30 -4.84
N MET A 203 -7.33 -1.12 -5.53
CA MET A 203 -7.72 -2.43 -6.06
C MET A 203 -6.59 -3.47 -6.03
N GLU A 204 -6.96 -4.75 -5.95
CA GLU A 204 -6.04 -5.88 -6.13
C GLU A 204 -6.18 -6.43 -7.55
N LEU A 205 -5.13 -6.26 -8.36
CA LEU A 205 -4.97 -6.88 -9.67
C LEU A 205 -4.27 -8.23 -9.51
N THR A 206 -4.69 -9.23 -10.28
CA THR A 206 -4.04 -10.53 -10.43
C THR A 206 -3.90 -10.84 -11.91
N ILE A 207 -2.70 -11.18 -12.37
CA ILE A 207 -2.41 -11.64 -13.73
C ILE A 207 -1.73 -12.99 -13.63
N SER A 208 -2.33 -14.03 -14.22
CA SER A 208 -1.73 -15.36 -14.36
C SER A 208 -1.21 -15.51 -15.79
N ALA A 209 0.10 -15.73 -15.95
CA ALA A 209 0.77 -15.77 -17.26
C ALA A 209 1.96 -16.74 -17.25
N GLU A 210 2.42 -17.14 -18.44
CA GLU A 210 3.62 -17.98 -18.59
C GLU A 210 4.90 -17.16 -18.45
N ASN A 211 4.92 -15.95 -19.01
CA ASN A 211 6.08 -15.06 -18.97
C ASN A 211 5.68 -13.57 -19.11
N VAL A 212 6.63 -12.69 -18.83
CA VAL A 212 6.55 -11.25 -19.08
C VAL A 212 7.83 -10.77 -19.75
N ASN A 213 7.75 -9.85 -20.71
CA ASN A 213 8.89 -9.11 -21.22
C ASN A 213 8.78 -7.65 -20.80
N ILE A 214 9.93 -7.03 -20.51
CA ILE A 214 10.02 -5.64 -20.09
C ILE A 214 10.76 -4.87 -21.17
N GLU A 215 10.07 -3.94 -21.82
CA GLU A 215 10.60 -3.10 -22.89
C GLU A 215 10.74 -1.67 -22.36
N VAL A 216 11.96 -1.13 -22.36
CA VAL A 216 12.20 0.26 -21.97
C VAL A 216 11.91 1.17 -23.17
N ILE A 217 11.06 2.17 -22.97
CA ILE A 217 10.66 3.14 -23.99
C ILE A 217 11.44 4.43 -23.68
N SER A 218 12.31 4.80 -24.61
CA SER A 218 13.22 5.96 -24.50
C SER A 218 12.49 7.29 -24.55
#